data_AF-A0A8X6SWX0-F1
#
_entry.id   AF-A0A8X6SWX0-F1
#
_cell.length_a   1.000
_cell.length_b   1.000
_cell.length_c   1.000
_cell.angle_alpha   90.00
_cell.angle_beta   90.00
_cell.angle_gamma   90.00
#
_symmetry.space_group_name_H-M   'P 1'
#
loop_
_entity.id
_entity.type
_entity.pdbx_description
1 polymer ?
#
loop_
_entity_poly.entity_id
_entity_poly.type
_entity_poly.pdbx_seq_one_letter_code
_entity_poly.pdbx_strand_id
1 'polypeptide(L)'
;MSFTRRPDSGRLRQASRREDRHIVRNAHVQPAATLAAIQAEVAPSLGTPVSSRTIRRRLAERHLGSRCPIRELPLTPIHRRLRLEWCRARENWTAAEWI
;
A
#
# COMPACT_ATOMS: atom_id res chain seq x y z
N MET A 1 -26.64 21.89 24.31
CA MET A 1 -27.14 21.97 22.92
C MET A 1 -26.17 21.21 22.01
N SER A 2 -26.61 20.08 21.45
CA SER A 2 -25.80 19.25 20.56
C SER A 2 -26.11 19.61 19.10
N PHE A 3 -25.14 20.14 18.38
CA PHE A 3 -25.26 20.43 16.95
C PHE A 3 -24.95 19.18 16.14
N THR A 4 -25.94 18.61 15.47
CA THR A 4 -25.75 17.55 14.46
C THR A 4 -25.57 18.19 13.08
N ARG A 5 -24.40 17.99 12.45
CA ARG A 5 -24.15 18.41 11.07
C ARG A 5 -25.09 17.67 10.11
N ARG A 6 -25.74 18.41 9.21
CA ARG A 6 -26.49 17.84 8.08
C ARG A 6 -25.53 17.10 7.13
N PRO A 7 -25.99 16.06 6.40
CA PRO A 7 -25.17 15.42 5.37
C PRO A 7 -24.77 16.47 4.33
N ASP A 8 -23.46 16.64 4.13
CA ASP A 8 -22.84 17.73 3.37
C ASP A 8 -23.45 17.94 1.96
N SER A 9 -23.87 19.18 1.68
CA SER A 9 -24.19 19.68 0.32
C SER A 9 -22.91 20.16 -0.41
N GLY A 10 -21.78 19.51 -0.16
CA GLY A 10 -20.48 19.90 -0.69
C GLY A 10 -20.29 19.57 -2.17
N ARG A 11 -19.23 20.12 -2.76
CA ARG A 11 -18.85 19.85 -4.16
C ARG A 11 -18.64 18.34 -4.37
N LEU A 12 -19.30 17.80 -5.39
CA LEU A 12 -19.14 16.40 -5.80
C LEU A 12 -17.67 16.10 -6.16
N ARG A 13 -17.25 14.88 -5.85
CA ARG A 13 -15.91 14.39 -6.15
C ARG A 13 -15.74 14.32 -7.67
N GLN A 14 -14.61 14.86 -8.16
CA GLN A 14 -14.25 14.77 -9.57
C GLN A 14 -13.98 13.32 -10.00
N ALA A 15 -13.39 12.51 -9.12
CA ALA A 15 -13.09 11.11 -9.39
C ALA A 15 -14.24 10.17 -8.96
N SER A 16 -14.61 9.24 -9.83
CA SER A 16 -15.60 8.19 -9.62
C SER A 16 -15.11 7.12 -8.64
N ARG A 17 -16.05 6.42 -7.99
CA ARG A 17 -15.74 5.24 -7.15
C ARG A 17 -14.98 4.14 -7.90
N ARG A 18 -15.16 4.01 -9.21
CA ARG A 18 -14.41 3.05 -10.03
C ARG A 18 -12.94 3.43 -10.13
N GLU A 19 -12.66 4.73 -10.24
CA GLU A 19 -11.32 5.28 -10.40
C GLU A 19 -10.57 5.25 -9.08
N ASP A 20 -11.25 5.61 -7.98
CA ASP A 20 -10.68 5.49 -6.63
C ASP A 20 -10.25 4.03 -6.36
N ARG A 21 -11.03 3.04 -6.81
CA ARG A 21 -10.65 1.63 -6.72
C ARG A 21 -9.45 1.29 -7.61
N HIS A 22 -9.37 1.85 -8.82
CA HIS A 22 -8.24 1.62 -9.72
C HIS A 22 -6.95 2.19 -9.15
N ILE A 23 -6.98 3.43 -8.65
CA ILE A 23 -5.83 4.10 -8.00
C ILE A 23 -5.31 3.26 -6.83
N VAL A 24 -6.22 2.82 -5.94
CA VAL A 24 -5.86 2.02 -4.77
C VAL A 24 -5.31 0.65 -5.17
N ARG A 25 -5.94 -0.01 -6.16
CA ARG A 25 -5.46 -1.30 -6.67
C ARG A 25 -4.06 -1.18 -7.23
N ASN A 26 -3.79 -0.16 -8.05
CA ASN A 26 -2.47 0.02 -8.65
C ASN A 26 -1.39 0.19 -7.56
N ALA A 27 -1.64 1.02 -6.55
CA ALA A 27 -0.71 1.22 -5.44
C ALA A 27 -0.43 -0.07 -4.64
N HIS A 28 -1.35 -1.04 -4.61
CA HIS A 28 -1.12 -2.35 -4.00
C HIS A 28 -0.35 -3.31 -4.91
N VAL A 29 -0.66 -3.33 -6.21
CA VAL A 29 0.03 -4.20 -7.18
C VAL A 29 1.47 -3.77 -7.37
N GLN A 30 1.72 -2.46 -7.40
CA GLN A 30 3.04 -1.89 -7.64
C GLN A 30 3.38 -0.83 -6.57
N PRO A 31 3.81 -1.24 -5.37
CA PRO A 31 4.09 -0.33 -4.24
C PRO A 31 5.17 0.73 -4.52
N ALA A 32 6.02 0.49 -5.52
CA ALA A 32 7.07 1.41 -5.95
C ALA A 32 6.63 2.38 -7.07
N ALA A 33 5.39 2.25 -7.57
CA ALA A 33 4.89 3.12 -8.63
C ALA A 33 4.81 4.58 -8.17
N THR A 34 5.26 5.49 -9.03
CA THR A 34 5.13 6.93 -8.77
C THR A 34 3.70 7.39 -9.04
N LEU A 35 3.34 8.56 -8.49
CA LEU A 35 2.03 9.17 -8.77
C LEU A 35 1.81 9.40 -10.28
N ALA A 36 2.86 9.69 -11.03
CA ALA A 36 2.80 9.88 -12.47
C ALA A 36 2.55 8.56 -13.21
N ALA A 37 3.16 7.46 -12.77
CA ALA A 37 2.89 6.12 -13.31
C ALA A 37 1.43 5.72 -13.06
N ILE A 38 0.95 5.92 -11.83
CA ILE A 38 -0.47 5.67 -11.47
C ILE A 38 -1.39 6.54 -12.34
N GLN A 39 -1.05 7.81 -12.56
CA GLN A 39 -1.83 8.71 -13.41
C GLN A 39 -1.90 8.23 -14.86
N ALA A 40 -0.76 7.78 -15.42
CA ALA A 40 -0.68 7.28 -16.79
C ALA A 40 -1.51 6.01 -17.00
N GLU A 41 -1.58 5.11 -16.01
CA GLU A 41 -2.44 3.92 -16.09
C GLU A 41 -3.93 4.24 -15.95
N VAL A 42 -4.25 5.24 -15.14
CA VAL A 42 -5.61 5.64 -14.83
C VAL A 42 -6.21 6.50 -15.96
N ALA A 43 -5.41 7.30 -16.66
CA ALA A 43 -5.86 8.26 -17.68
C ALA A 43 -6.67 7.65 -18.86
N PRO A 44 -6.28 6.51 -19.47
CA PRO A 44 -7.03 5.90 -20.57
C PRO A 44 -8.46 5.48 -20.18
N SER A 45 -8.68 5.23 -18.89
CA SER A 45 -9.98 4.75 -18.37
C SER A 45 -11.01 5.85 -18.14
N LEU A 46 -10.59 7.13 -18.20
CA LEU A 46 -11.25 8.22 -17.49
C LEU A 46 -11.79 9.35 -18.36
N GLY A 47 -11.30 9.48 -19.60
CA GLY A 47 -11.63 10.61 -20.49
C GLY A 47 -11.24 11.99 -19.95
N THR A 48 -10.78 12.10 -18.70
CA THR A 48 -10.48 13.34 -17.97
C THR A 48 -9.24 13.12 -17.12
N PRO A 49 -8.21 13.98 -17.17
CA PRO A 49 -6.99 13.77 -16.40
C PRO A 49 -7.22 13.96 -14.90
N VAL A 50 -6.94 12.93 -14.10
CA VAL A 50 -6.91 13.04 -12.63
C VAL A 50 -5.58 13.62 -12.19
N SER A 51 -5.61 14.73 -11.44
CA SER A 51 -4.37 15.34 -10.95
C SER A 51 -3.63 14.45 -9.94
N SER A 52 -2.30 14.53 -9.93
CA SER A 52 -1.44 13.87 -8.93
C SER A 52 -1.86 14.20 -7.48
N ARG A 53 -2.32 15.43 -7.22
CA ARG A 53 -2.83 15.86 -5.91
C ARG A 53 -4.09 15.09 -5.51
N THR A 54 -4.99 14.82 -6.46
CA THR A 54 -6.19 14.00 -6.23
C THR A 54 -5.78 12.56 -5.91
N ILE A 55 -4.87 11.97 -6.71
CA ILE A 55 -4.36 10.61 -6.50
C ILE A 55 -3.76 10.47 -5.09
N ARG A 56 -2.89 11.42 -4.69
CA ARG A 56 -2.29 11.42 -3.35
C ARG A 56 -3.34 11.46 -2.23
N ARG A 57 -4.40 12.28 -2.37
CA ARG A 57 -5.49 12.32 -1.39
C ARG A 57 -6.23 10.99 -1.31
N ARG A 58 -6.48 10.32 -2.44
CA ARG A 58 -7.13 9.00 -2.46
C ARG A 58 -6.31 7.91 -1.80
N LEU A 59 -5.01 7.92 -2.01
CA LEU A 59 -4.10 7.02 -1.32
C LEU A 59 -4.09 7.28 0.19
N ALA A 60 -4.03 8.55 0.60
CA ALA A 60 -4.07 8.94 2.01
C ALA A 60 -5.40 8.56 2.71
N GLU A 61 -6.55 8.69 2.02
CA GLU A 61 -7.86 8.21 2.51
C GLU A 61 -7.87 6.71 2.82
N ARG A 62 -6.94 5.94 2.24
CA ARG A 62 -6.76 4.50 2.47
C ARG A 62 -5.50 4.16 3.27
N HIS A 63 -4.86 5.16 3.88
CA HIS A 63 -3.61 4.99 4.63
C HIS A 63 -2.46 4.41 3.79
N LEU A 64 -2.48 4.66 2.47
CA LEU A 64 -1.42 4.30 1.55
C LEU A 64 -0.49 5.51 1.37
N GLY A 65 0.78 5.27 1.64
CA GLY A 65 1.86 6.24 1.47
C GLY A 65 3.10 5.57 0.89
N SER A 66 4.08 6.39 0.53
CA SER A 66 5.38 5.86 0.08
C SER A 66 6.03 5.04 1.19
N ARG A 67 6.57 3.88 0.83
CA ARG A 67 7.37 3.02 1.71
C ARG A 67 8.71 2.75 1.04
N CYS A 68 9.79 2.91 1.79
CA CYS A 68 11.10 2.44 1.37
C CYS A 68 11.24 0.97 1.80
N PRO A 69 11.59 0.04 0.89
CA PRO A 69 11.95 -1.30 1.31
C PRO A 69 13.16 -1.22 2.25
N ILE A 70 13.14 -2.01 3.32
CA ILE A 70 14.30 -2.15 4.20
C ILE A 70 15.43 -2.73 3.36
N ARG A 71 16.62 -2.13 3.47
CA ARG A 71 17.83 -2.62 2.81
C ARG A 71 18.32 -3.89 3.53
N GLU A 72 17.59 -4.99 3.39
CA GLU A 72 18.05 -6.29 3.87
C GLU A 72 19.01 -6.91 2.87
N LEU A 73 20.07 -7.56 3.37
CA LEU A 73 20.93 -8.39 2.55
C LEU A 73 20.06 -9.50 1.94
N PRO A 74 20.04 -9.66 0.61
CA PRO A 74 19.22 -10.67 -0.03
C PRO A 74 19.68 -12.06 0.39
N LEU A 75 18.91 -12.72 1.26
CA LEU A 75 19.09 -14.13 1.56
C LEU A 75 18.81 -14.94 0.30
N THR A 76 19.82 -15.67 -0.16
CA THR A 76 19.66 -16.67 -1.22
C THR A 76 18.61 -17.71 -0.78
N PRO A 77 17.92 -18.38 -1.72
CA PRO A 77 16.94 -19.42 -1.37
C PRO A 77 17.50 -20.50 -0.45
N ILE A 78 18.78 -20.86 -0.62
CA ILE A 78 19.49 -21.84 0.22
C ILE A 78 19.60 -21.34 1.66
N HIS A 79 20.04 -20.09 1.86
CA HIS A 79 20.16 -19.51 3.21
C HIS A 79 18.81 -19.42 3.92
N ARG A 80 17.73 -19.10 3.20
CA ARG A 80 16.37 -19.07 3.76
C ARG A 80 15.95 -20.45 4.27
N ARG A 81 16.20 -21.49 3.46
CA ARG A 81 15.87 -22.87 3.83
C ARG A 81 16.65 -23.33 5.06
N LEU A 82 17.97 -23.15 5.06
CA LEU A 82 18.82 -23.56 6.18
C LEU A 82 18.45 -22.84 7.48
N ARG A 83 18.18 -21.53 7.44
CA ARG A 83 17.70 -20.78 8.61
C ARG A 83 16.37 -21.33 9.12
N LEU A 84 15.43 -21.61 8.22
CA LEU A 84 14.12 -22.15 8.59
C LEU A 84 14.25 -23.55 9.23
N GLU A 85 15.04 -24.44 8.65
CA GLU A 85 15.31 -25.77 9.20
C GLU A 85 16.00 -25.68 10.56
N TRP A 86 16.97 -24.76 10.71
CA TRP A 86 17.65 -24.52 11.98
C TRP A 86 16.70 -24.04 13.07
N CYS A 87 15.81 -23.09 12.77
CA CYS A 87 14.80 -22.59 13.70
C CYS A 87 13.79 -23.67 14.07
N ARG A 88 13.27 -24.43 13.08
CA ARG A 88 12.31 -25.52 13.33
C ARG A 88 12.89 -26.62 14.20
N ALA A 89 14.15 -26.99 14.00
CA ALA A 89 14.83 -27.98 14.82
C ALA A 89 14.99 -27.55 16.30
N ARG A 90 14.80 -26.26 16.59
CA ARG A 90 15.05 -25.63 17.90
C ARG A 90 13.84 -24.83 18.40
N GLU A 91 12.66 -25.09 17.83
CA GLU A 91 11.44 -24.37 18.18
C GLU A 91 11.06 -24.56 19.65
N ASN A 92 11.37 -25.73 20.22
CA ASN A 92 11.09 -26.08 21.61
C ASN A 92 12.28 -25.90 22.55
N TRP A 93 13.35 -25.24 22.11
CA TRP A 93 14.51 -25.03 22.96
C TRP A 93 14.18 -24.17 24.17
N THR A 94 14.53 -24.68 25.34
CA THR A 94 14.49 -23.97 26.62
C THR A 94 15.71 -23.06 26.75
N ALA A 95 15.61 -22.01 27.59
CA ALA A 95 16.71 -21.05 27.77
C ALA A 95 18.05 -21.69 28.18
N ALA A 96 18.02 -22.88 28.80
CA ALA A 96 19.21 -23.63 29.16
C ALA A 96 19.91 -24.30 27.96
N GLU A 97 19.18 -24.59 26.89
CA GLU A 97 19.70 -25.19 25.65
C GLU A 97 20.23 -24.14 24.65
N TRP A 98 19.99 -22.85 24.94
CA TRP A 98 20.45 -21.72 24.13
C TRP A 98 21.90 -21.28 24.40
N ILE A 99 22.58 -21.91 25.36
CA ILE A 99 23.97 -21.65 25.77
C ILE A 99 24.91 -22.65 25.08
#